data_AF-A0AAP2ACB4-F1
#
_entry.id   AF-A0AAP2ACB4-F1
#
_cell.length_a   1.000
_cell.length_b   1.000
_cell.length_c   1.000
_cell.angle_alpha   90.00
_cell.angle_beta   90.00
_cell.angle_gamma   90.00
#
_symmetry.space_group_name_H-M   'P 1'
#
loop_
_entity.id
_entity.type
_entity.pdbx_description
1 polymer ?
#
loop_
_entity_poly.entity_id
_entity_poly.type
_entity_poly.pdbx_seq_one_letter_code
_entity_poly.pdbx_strand_id
1 'polypeptide(L)'
;MTVLLLVLMGFHLHGEIVHEWSGIIFTLLIILHLYLNRHRLWSLSPNIPLTMRVVNRAINVVTFAVILTAIVSGMMLSRHILLELPFHNPARWVRKVHMTSVHWGMLILALHIGLHWKILATFFCRIMNIANNTLLANIIMPGIFSLIALLGLYELLNQDYLDYLLIKVDFSFFDYDESALIFYLRYLAIIVLFSLMTRFLLWFFIFRKDKAVSPQ
;
A
#
# COMPACT_ATOMS: atom_id res chain seq x y z
N MET A 1 7.79 -3.38 7.39
CA MET A 1 6.32 -3.45 7.13
C MET A 1 6.03 -3.61 5.65
N THR A 2 6.47 -2.69 4.77
CA THR A 2 6.19 -2.74 3.32
C THR A 2 6.63 -4.03 2.63
N VAL A 3 7.87 -4.51 2.87
CA VAL A 3 8.37 -5.77 2.28
C VAL A 3 7.52 -6.96 2.73
N LEU A 4 7.16 -7.01 4.01
CA LEU A 4 6.36 -8.10 4.56
C LEU A 4 4.94 -8.11 3.98
N LEU A 5 4.39 -6.92 3.67
CA LEU A 5 3.10 -6.81 2.99
C LEU A 5 3.17 -7.37 1.56
N LEU A 6 4.27 -7.15 0.83
CA LEU A 6 4.47 -7.81 -0.47
C LEU A 6 4.55 -9.33 -0.34
N VAL A 7 5.31 -9.84 0.65
CA VAL A 7 5.37 -11.28 0.93
C VAL A 7 3.99 -11.86 1.21
N LEU A 8 3.15 -11.13 1.97
CA LEU A 8 1.77 -11.52 2.27
C LEU A 8 0.89 -11.58 1.01
N MET A 9 1.10 -10.70 0.03
CA MET A 9 0.40 -10.80 -1.26
C MET A 9 0.79 -12.08 -2.04
N GLY A 10 2.03 -12.55 -1.88
CA GLY A 10 2.56 -13.76 -2.51
C GLY A 10 2.13 -15.07 -1.86
N PHE A 11 0.86 -15.21 -1.44
CA PHE A 11 0.33 -16.42 -0.78
C PHE A 11 0.62 -17.70 -1.57
N HIS A 12 0.36 -17.69 -2.88
CA HIS A 12 0.57 -18.88 -3.73
C HIS A 12 2.04 -19.23 -3.95
N LEU A 13 2.95 -18.25 -3.78
CA LEU A 13 4.39 -18.42 -3.99
C LEU A 13 5.07 -19.05 -2.77
N HIS A 14 4.64 -18.69 -1.56
CA HIS A 14 5.29 -19.09 -0.31
C HIS A 14 4.53 -20.16 0.48
N GLY A 15 3.27 -20.42 0.13
CA GLY A 15 2.41 -21.38 0.81
C GLY A 15 1.78 -20.86 2.10
N GLU A 16 0.85 -21.66 2.64
CA GLU A 16 -0.04 -21.24 3.73
C GLU A 16 0.72 -20.93 5.02
N ILE A 17 1.68 -21.78 5.41
CA ILE A 17 2.43 -21.65 6.67
C ILE A 17 3.26 -20.36 6.70
N VAL A 18 3.96 -20.05 5.61
CA VAL A 18 4.80 -18.83 5.52
C VAL A 18 3.91 -17.58 5.54
N HIS A 19 2.76 -17.63 4.87
CA HIS A 19 1.79 -16.54 4.88
C HIS A 19 1.24 -16.29 6.29
N GLU A 20 0.85 -17.34 7.02
CA GLU A 20 0.34 -17.21 8.40
C GLU A 20 1.39 -16.63 9.35
N TRP A 21 2.62 -17.15 9.35
CA TRP A 21 3.72 -16.62 10.17
C TRP A 21 4.05 -15.17 9.81
N SER A 22 4.11 -14.85 8.51
CA SER A 22 4.32 -13.48 8.03
C SER A 22 3.20 -12.56 8.52
N GLY A 23 1.95 -13.04 8.59
CA GLY A 23 0.80 -12.29 9.06
C GLY A 23 0.88 -11.96 10.54
N ILE A 24 1.34 -12.92 11.36
CA ILE A 24 1.58 -12.71 12.80
C ILE A 24 2.67 -11.67 13.01
N ILE A 25 3.82 -11.81 12.33
CA ILE A 25 4.92 -10.85 12.42
C ILE A 25 4.45 -9.46 11.97
N PHE A 26 3.68 -9.38 10.88
CA PHE A 26 3.13 -8.12 10.37
C PHE A 26 2.20 -7.46 11.37
N THR A 27 1.33 -8.24 12.03
CA THR A 27 0.42 -7.77 13.07
C THR A 27 1.19 -7.20 14.27
N LEU A 28 2.22 -7.91 14.75
CA LEU A 28 3.08 -7.42 15.83
C LEU A 28 3.79 -6.11 15.46
N LEU A 29 4.29 -6.00 14.21
CA LEU A 29 4.91 -4.78 13.72
C LEU A 29 3.91 -3.61 13.63
N ILE A 30 2.64 -3.87 13.29
CA ILE A 30 1.59 -2.84 13.31
C ILE A 30 1.33 -2.37 14.74
N ILE A 31 1.19 -3.28 15.69
CA ILE A 31 0.98 -2.94 17.11
C ILE A 31 2.14 -2.08 17.62
N LEU A 32 3.38 -2.49 17.35
CA LEU A 32 4.58 -1.73 17.69
C LEU A 32 4.58 -0.36 17.01
N HIS A 33 4.25 -0.30 15.73
CA HIS A 33 4.17 0.96 14.98
C HIS A 33 3.14 1.91 15.59
N LEU A 34 1.94 1.44 15.93
CA LEU A 34 0.89 2.22 16.57
C LEU A 34 1.32 2.70 17.97
N TYR A 35 1.98 1.84 18.75
CA TYR A 35 2.49 2.19 20.07
C TYR A 35 3.54 3.31 19.99
N LEU A 36 4.53 3.18 19.11
CA LEU A 36 5.59 4.18 18.91
C LEU A 36 5.06 5.49 18.33
N ASN A 37 4.00 5.45 17.51
CA ASN A 37 3.43 6.62 16.85
C ASN A 37 2.16 7.16 17.53
N ARG A 38 1.83 6.70 18.74
CA ARG A 38 0.61 7.12 19.47
C ARG A 38 0.46 8.64 19.56
N HIS A 39 1.55 9.37 19.81
CA HIS A 39 1.50 10.83 19.91
C HIS A 39 1.14 11.49 18.56
N ARG A 40 1.76 11.03 17.47
CA ARG A 40 1.53 11.57 16.11
C ARG A 40 0.13 11.22 15.57
N LEU A 41 -0.48 10.16 16.07
CA LEU A 41 -1.86 9.79 15.72
C LEU A 41 -2.87 10.86 16.20
N TRP A 42 -2.65 11.40 17.40
CA TRP A 42 -3.53 12.40 18.02
C TRP A 42 -3.14 13.84 17.68
N SER A 43 -1.84 14.13 17.51
CA SER A 43 -1.33 15.46 17.20
C SER A 43 -0.49 15.48 15.92
N LEU A 44 -1.02 16.14 14.89
CA LEU A 44 -0.26 16.54 13.70
C LEU A 44 0.30 17.94 13.91
N SER A 45 1.50 18.21 13.39
CA SER A 45 2.14 19.52 13.53
C SER A 45 1.21 20.65 13.05
N PRO A 46 1.10 21.76 13.81
CA PRO A 46 0.27 22.90 13.42
C PRO A 46 0.75 23.56 12.11
N ASN A 47 2.01 23.34 11.72
CA ASN A 47 2.62 23.89 10.51
C ASN A 47 2.14 23.22 9.21
N ILE A 48 1.28 22.20 9.30
CA ILE A 48 0.72 21.49 8.14
C ILE A 48 -0.63 22.14 7.76
N PRO A 49 -0.89 22.41 6.46
CA PRO A 49 -2.18 22.92 6.00
C PRO A 49 -3.36 22.11 6.54
N LEU A 50 -4.46 22.76 6.91
CA LEU A 50 -5.64 22.09 7.48
C LEU A 50 -6.16 20.97 6.56
N THR A 51 -6.20 21.23 5.26
CA THR A 51 -6.58 20.26 4.22
C THR A 51 -5.71 19.00 4.27
N MET A 52 -4.40 19.16 4.36
CA MET A 52 -3.45 18.06 4.46
C MET A 52 -3.56 17.31 5.80
N ARG A 53 -3.95 17.99 6.89
CA ARG A 53 -4.26 17.33 8.17
C ARG A 53 -5.49 16.43 8.07
N VAL A 54 -6.54 16.90 7.38
CA VAL A 54 -7.76 16.10 7.15
C VAL A 54 -7.46 14.89 6.26
N VAL A 55 -6.75 15.08 5.15
CA VAL A 55 -6.34 13.98 4.24
C VAL A 55 -5.53 12.91 4.98
N ASN A 56 -4.51 13.31 5.74
CA ASN A 56 -3.71 12.37 6.53
C ASN A 56 -4.54 11.58 7.54
N ARG A 57 -5.44 12.27 8.27
CA ARG A 57 -6.33 11.61 9.24
C ARG A 57 -7.26 10.61 8.55
N ALA A 58 -7.88 11.00 7.44
CA ALA A 58 -8.76 10.12 6.67
C ALA A 58 -8.01 8.87 6.18
N ILE A 59 -6.83 9.04 5.57
CA ILE A 59 -6.01 7.91 5.10
C ILE A 59 -5.61 7.01 6.27
N ASN A 60 -5.21 7.55 7.41
CA ASN A 60 -4.84 6.75 8.59
C ASN A 60 -6.01 5.94 9.14
N VAL A 61 -7.21 6.54 9.24
CA VAL A 61 -8.42 5.84 9.72
C VAL A 61 -8.82 4.73 8.75
N VAL A 62 -8.82 5.01 7.45
CA VAL A 62 -9.15 4.01 6.42
C VAL A 62 -8.11 2.89 6.40
N THR A 63 -6.82 3.23 6.49
CA THR A 63 -5.72 2.24 6.60
C THR A 63 -5.93 1.33 7.80
N PHE A 64 -6.25 1.90 8.97
CA PHE A 64 -6.48 1.14 10.19
C PHE A 64 -7.68 0.19 10.03
N ALA A 65 -8.80 0.66 9.50
CA ALA A 65 -9.98 -0.17 9.28
C ALA A 65 -9.71 -1.34 8.32
N VAL A 66 -9.00 -1.09 7.22
CA VAL A 66 -8.67 -2.11 6.22
C VAL A 66 -7.68 -3.14 6.77
N ILE A 67 -6.62 -2.69 7.45
CA ILE A 67 -5.64 -3.58 8.08
C ILE A 67 -6.31 -4.43 9.17
N LEU A 68 -7.16 -3.83 10.00
CA LEU A 68 -7.89 -4.57 11.04
C LEU A 68 -8.79 -5.63 10.42
N THR A 69 -9.50 -5.28 9.35
CA THR A 69 -10.34 -6.22 8.59
C THR A 69 -9.49 -7.38 8.03
N ALA A 70 -8.33 -7.09 7.46
CA ALA A 70 -7.41 -8.10 6.93
C ALA A 70 -6.85 -9.03 8.03
N ILE A 71 -6.48 -8.49 9.19
CA ILE A 71 -5.99 -9.27 10.33
C ILE A 71 -7.08 -10.19 10.86
N VAL A 72 -8.26 -9.64 11.19
CA VAL A 72 -9.36 -10.43 11.78
C VAL A 72 -9.80 -11.52 10.81
N SER A 73 -10.03 -11.17 9.54
CA SER A 73 -10.41 -12.17 8.53
C SER A 73 -9.30 -13.20 8.26
N GLY A 74 -8.02 -12.80 8.30
CA GLY A 74 -6.88 -13.71 8.16
C GLY A 74 -6.76 -14.69 9.32
N MET A 75 -6.98 -14.23 10.56
CA MET A 75 -7.03 -15.10 11.74
C MET A 75 -8.17 -16.11 11.65
N MET A 76 -9.35 -15.70 11.19
CA MET A 76 -10.50 -16.59 11.00
C MET A 76 -10.26 -17.65 9.91
N LEU A 77 -9.43 -17.36 8.91
CA LEU A 77 -9.09 -18.26 7.80
C LEU A 77 -7.89 -19.16 8.07
N SER A 78 -7.10 -18.92 9.13
CA SER A 78 -5.88 -19.68 9.45
C SER A 78 -6.17 -21.17 9.54
N ARG A 79 -5.33 -21.96 8.87
CA ARG A 79 -5.46 -23.42 8.74
C ARG A 79 -4.39 -24.19 9.49
N HIS A 80 -3.37 -23.51 10.01
CA HIS A 80 -2.25 -24.18 10.66
C HIS A 80 -2.02 -23.65 12.08
N ILE A 81 -1.87 -22.33 12.25
CA ILE A 81 -1.36 -21.76 13.50
C ILE A 81 -2.48 -21.43 14.49
N LEU A 82 -3.64 -20.98 14.00
CA LEU A 82 -4.73 -20.44 14.83
C LEU A 82 -6.03 -21.27 14.76
N LEU A 83 -5.92 -22.54 14.37
CA LEU A 83 -7.05 -23.47 14.22
C LEU A 83 -7.92 -23.59 15.48
N GLU A 84 -7.30 -23.57 16.65
CA GLU A 84 -7.96 -23.81 17.95
C GLU A 84 -8.69 -22.56 18.50
N LEU A 85 -8.65 -21.43 17.80
CA LEU A 85 -9.35 -20.23 18.24
C LEU A 85 -10.88 -20.40 18.10
N PRO A 86 -11.67 -19.93 19.07
CA PRO A 86 -13.14 -20.07 19.06
C PRO A 86 -13.82 -19.30 17.91
N PHE A 87 -13.08 -18.45 17.20
CA PHE A 87 -13.56 -17.64 16.08
C PHE A 87 -13.09 -18.18 14.70
N HIS A 88 -12.49 -19.37 14.62
CA HIS A 88 -12.13 -19.99 13.35
C HIS A 88 -13.38 -20.17 12.47
N ASN A 89 -13.35 -19.59 11.28
CA ASN A 89 -14.49 -19.62 10.35
C ASN A 89 -14.00 -19.50 8.90
N PRO A 90 -13.76 -20.63 8.22
CA PRO A 90 -13.27 -20.67 6.84
C PRO A 90 -14.39 -20.46 5.81
N ALA A 91 -15.45 -19.71 6.16
CA ALA A 91 -16.56 -19.43 5.26
C ALA A 91 -16.12 -18.64 4.01
N ARG A 92 -16.79 -18.90 2.90
CA ARG A 92 -16.53 -18.22 1.61
C ARG A 92 -16.57 -16.70 1.72
N TRP A 93 -17.51 -16.17 2.50
CA TRP A 93 -17.63 -14.73 2.76
C TRP A 93 -16.39 -14.14 3.45
N VAL A 94 -15.84 -14.82 4.46
CA VAL A 94 -14.63 -14.37 5.18
C VAL A 94 -13.44 -14.30 4.22
N ARG A 95 -13.32 -15.28 3.32
CA ARG A 95 -12.30 -15.27 2.26
C ARG A 95 -12.45 -14.08 1.33
N LYS A 96 -13.67 -13.78 0.87
CA LYS A 96 -13.93 -12.60 0.02
C LYS A 96 -13.52 -11.31 0.72
N VAL A 97 -13.95 -11.14 1.97
CA VAL A 97 -13.60 -9.96 2.79
C VAL A 97 -12.10 -9.85 2.98
N HIS A 98 -11.41 -10.96 3.28
CA HIS A 98 -9.96 -10.97 3.42
C HIS A 98 -9.28 -10.53 2.12
N MET A 99 -9.62 -11.14 1.00
CA MET A 99 -9.03 -10.82 -0.31
C MET A 99 -9.29 -9.36 -0.69
N THR A 100 -10.53 -8.88 -0.57
CA THR A 100 -10.85 -7.47 -0.84
C THR A 100 -10.09 -6.54 0.09
N SER A 101 -9.98 -6.85 1.37
CA SER A 101 -9.26 -6.02 2.34
C SER A 101 -7.76 -5.91 2.03
N VAL A 102 -7.09 -6.99 1.63
CA VAL A 102 -5.65 -6.92 1.29
C VAL A 102 -5.40 -6.15 -0.01
N HIS A 103 -6.29 -6.25 -1.01
CA HIS A 103 -6.19 -5.49 -2.25
C HIS A 103 -6.44 -3.99 -2.03
N TRP A 104 -7.47 -3.62 -1.27
CA TRP A 104 -7.65 -2.23 -0.85
C TRP A 104 -6.49 -1.75 0.01
N GLY A 105 -5.97 -2.60 0.89
CA GLY A 105 -4.81 -2.31 1.73
C GLY A 105 -3.57 -1.95 0.90
N MET A 106 -3.33 -2.66 -0.20
CA MET A 106 -2.27 -2.36 -1.17
C MET A 106 -2.44 -0.97 -1.81
N LEU A 107 -3.65 -0.64 -2.25
CA LEU A 107 -3.92 0.69 -2.83
C LEU A 107 -3.72 1.81 -1.80
N ILE A 108 -4.27 1.64 -0.61
CA ILE A 108 -4.15 2.64 0.47
C ILE A 108 -2.68 2.83 0.89
N LEU A 109 -1.90 1.74 0.94
CA LEU A 109 -0.46 1.81 1.17
C LEU A 109 0.25 2.60 0.07
N ALA A 110 -0.12 2.39 -1.19
CA ALA A 110 0.42 3.16 -2.30
C ALA A 110 0.09 4.66 -2.19
N LEU A 111 -1.15 5.00 -1.79
CA LEU A 111 -1.53 6.39 -1.50
C LEU A 111 -0.64 6.95 -0.37
N HIS A 112 -0.46 6.20 0.71
CA HIS A 112 0.37 6.59 1.85
C HIS A 112 1.83 6.86 1.45
N ILE A 113 2.42 6.00 0.62
CA ILE A 113 3.75 6.20 0.04
C ILE A 113 3.79 7.47 -0.81
N GLY A 114 2.73 7.73 -1.59
CA GLY A 114 2.57 8.95 -2.40
C GLY A 114 2.58 10.24 -1.57
N LEU A 115 1.99 10.24 -0.36
CA LEU A 115 2.06 11.39 0.56
C LEU A 115 3.51 11.71 0.96
N HIS A 116 4.33 10.67 1.10
CA HIS A 116 5.72 10.76 1.53
C HIS A 116 6.72 10.74 0.37
N TRP A 117 6.25 10.89 -0.88
CA TRP A 117 7.08 10.74 -2.09
C TRP A 117 8.33 11.63 -2.09
N LYS A 118 8.26 12.86 -1.58
CA LYS A 118 9.42 13.77 -1.53
C LYS A 118 10.57 13.17 -0.73
N ILE A 119 10.27 12.58 0.43
CA ILE A 119 11.27 11.94 1.30
C ILE A 119 11.86 10.73 0.56
N LEU A 120 11.00 9.92 -0.06
CA LEU A 120 11.43 8.74 -0.81
C LEU A 120 12.33 9.10 -2.01
N ALA A 121 11.98 10.13 -2.77
CA ALA A 121 12.78 10.60 -3.90
C ALA A 121 14.16 11.11 -3.45
N THR A 122 14.23 11.87 -2.35
CA THR A 122 15.50 12.33 -1.77
C THR A 122 16.34 11.15 -1.27
N PHE A 123 15.71 10.14 -0.69
CA PHE A 123 16.38 8.91 -0.26
C PHE A 123 16.99 8.15 -1.44
N PHE A 124 16.26 7.99 -2.55
CA PHE A 124 16.80 7.35 -3.77
C PHE A 124 17.98 8.14 -4.37
N CYS A 125 17.87 9.47 -4.47
CA CYS A 125 18.97 10.30 -4.96
C CYS A 125 20.23 10.13 -4.07
N ARG A 126 20.05 10.03 -2.75
CA ARG A 126 21.15 9.83 -1.80
C ARG A 126 21.81 8.46 -1.94
N ILE A 127 21.02 7.39 -2.10
CA ILE A 127 21.56 6.03 -2.30
C ILE A 127 22.34 5.94 -3.59
N MET A 128 21.81 6.49 -4.67
CA MET A 128 22.42 6.45 -5.99
C MET A 128 23.52 7.51 -6.17
N ASN A 129 23.85 8.26 -5.11
CA ASN A 129 24.84 9.34 -5.09
C ASN A 129 24.67 10.37 -6.21
N ILE A 130 23.41 10.69 -6.55
CA ILE A 130 23.07 11.64 -7.60
C ILE A 130 22.78 13.00 -6.97
N ALA A 131 23.44 14.04 -7.49
CA ALA A 131 23.11 15.41 -7.10
C ALA A 131 21.68 15.75 -7.56
N ASN A 132 20.91 16.35 -6.63
CA ASN A 132 19.50 16.69 -6.82
C ASN A 132 19.22 17.65 -8.00
N ASN A 133 20.25 18.29 -8.55
CA ASN A 133 20.12 19.28 -9.64
C ASN A 133 20.54 18.73 -11.02
N THR A 134 20.69 17.42 -11.16
CA THR A 134 21.09 16.80 -12.42
C THR A 134 19.89 16.50 -13.33
N LEU A 135 20.12 16.47 -14.65
CA LEU A 135 19.14 16.04 -15.65
C LEU A 135 18.56 14.65 -15.29
N LEU A 136 19.39 13.79 -14.72
CA LEU A 136 19.00 12.45 -14.31
C LEU A 136 17.97 12.47 -13.17
N ALA A 137 18.16 13.30 -12.15
CA ALA A 137 17.22 13.43 -11.03
C ALA A 137 15.89 14.11 -11.43
N ASN A 138 15.95 15.11 -12.31
CA ASN A 138 14.79 15.95 -12.63
C ASN A 138 13.99 15.49 -13.85
N ILE A 139 14.58 14.75 -14.78
CA ILE A 139 13.94 14.34 -16.04
C ILE A 139 13.90 12.81 -16.17
N ILE A 140 15.06 12.14 -16.10
CA ILE A 140 15.15 10.69 -16.38
C ILE A 140 14.40 9.88 -15.31
N MET A 141 14.67 10.12 -14.03
CA MET A 141 14.04 9.38 -12.93
C MET A 141 12.50 9.52 -12.91
N PRO A 142 11.93 10.73 -13.02
CA PRO A 142 10.48 10.88 -13.20
C PRO A 142 9.94 10.19 -14.46
N GLY A 143 10.69 10.21 -15.57
CA GLY A 143 10.33 9.51 -16.80
C GLY A 143 10.22 8.00 -16.59
N ILE A 144 11.22 7.38 -15.94
CA ILE A 144 11.20 5.95 -15.60
C ILE A 144 10.01 5.61 -14.71
N PHE A 145 9.78 6.37 -13.63
CA PHE A 145 8.63 6.13 -12.75
C PHE A 145 7.29 6.30 -13.49
N SER A 146 7.22 7.23 -14.45
CA SER A 146 6.02 7.41 -15.27
C SER A 146 5.77 6.22 -16.20
N LEU A 147 6.83 5.65 -16.79
CA LEU A 147 6.73 4.42 -17.58
C LEU A 147 6.27 3.23 -16.73
N ILE A 148 6.84 3.08 -15.52
CA ILE A 148 6.42 2.05 -14.56
C ILE A 148 4.95 2.24 -14.17
N ALA A 149 4.49 3.48 -13.99
CA ALA A 149 3.09 3.76 -13.70
C ALA A 149 2.15 3.39 -14.86
N LEU A 150 2.56 3.59 -16.11
CA LEU A 150 1.79 3.13 -17.28
C LEU A 150 1.67 1.61 -17.31
N LEU A 151 2.75 0.88 -16.99
CA LEU A 151 2.70 -0.58 -16.82
C LEU A 151 1.75 -0.95 -15.67
N GLY A 152 1.81 -0.24 -14.54
CA GLY A 152 0.89 -0.44 -13.43
C GLY A 152 -0.58 -0.23 -13.82
N LEU A 153 -0.86 0.73 -14.71
CA LEU A 153 -2.21 0.98 -15.22
C LEU A 153 -2.69 -0.16 -16.13
N TYR A 154 -1.81 -0.66 -17.01
CA TYR A 154 -2.08 -1.82 -17.84
C TYR A 154 -2.43 -3.04 -16.98
N GLU A 155 -1.63 -3.33 -15.95
CA GLU A 155 -1.88 -4.46 -15.03
C GLU A 155 -3.17 -4.28 -14.23
N LEU A 156 -3.47 -3.07 -13.75
CA LEU A 156 -4.70 -2.77 -13.01
C LEU A 156 -5.96 -3.05 -13.84
N LEU A 157 -5.93 -2.74 -15.14
CA LEU A 157 -7.07 -2.88 -16.04
C LEU A 157 -7.24 -4.30 -16.58
N ASN A 158 -6.14 -5.05 -16.74
CA ASN A 158 -6.17 -6.36 -17.41
C ASN A 158 -6.23 -7.56 -16.45
N GLN A 159 -5.95 -7.40 -15.16
CA GLN A 159 -5.76 -8.54 -14.25
C GLN A 159 -6.88 -8.82 -13.24
N ASP A 160 -8.15 -8.57 -13.58
CA ASP A 160 -9.27 -8.74 -12.65
C ASP A 160 -9.07 -8.06 -11.28
N TYR A 161 -8.09 -7.15 -11.15
CA TYR A 161 -7.73 -6.50 -9.88
C TYR A 161 -8.91 -5.67 -9.39
N LEU A 162 -9.64 -5.05 -10.31
CA LEU A 162 -10.90 -4.35 -10.05
C LEU A 162 -11.97 -5.28 -9.49
N ASP A 163 -12.02 -6.54 -9.90
CA ASP A 163 -13.00 -7.50 -9.40
C ASP A 163 -12.69 -7.94 -7.96
N TYR A 164 -11.41 -7.99 -7.57
CA TYR A 164 -11.01 -8.15 -6.16
C TYR A 164 -11.43 -6.95 -5.31
N LEU A 165 -11.30 -5.72 -5.83
CA LEU A 165 -11.73 -4.50 -5.12
C LEU A 165 -13.26 -4.43 -4.93
N LEU A 166 -14.02 -5.00 -5.87
CA LEU A 166 -15.48 -4.97 -5.90
C LEU A 166 -16.15 -6.21 -5.28
N ILE A 167 -15.40 -7.07 -4.57
CA ILE A 167 -15.92 -8.27 -3.87
C ILE A 167 -16.52 -9.31 -4.85
N LYS A 168 -16.13 -9.27 -6.13
CA LYS A 168 -16.69 -10.17 -7.16
C LYS A 168 -15.99 -11.52 -7.22
N VAL A 169 -14.76 -11.63 -6.71
CA VAL A 169 -13.97 -12.86 -6.79
C VAL A 169 -14.36 -13.84 -5.68
N ASP A 170 -14.88 -15.01 -6.05
CA ASP A 170 -15.16 -16.12 -5.14
C ASP A 170 -13.91 -16.94 -4.79
N PHE A 171 -13.03 -17.14 -5.77
CA PHE A 171 -11.78 -17.89 -5.62
C PHE A 171 -10.69 -17.22 -6.46
N SER A 172 -9.51 -17.03 -5.87
CA SER A 172 -8.33 -16.53 -6.57
C SER A 172 -7.67 -17.67 -7.33
N PHE A 173 -7.74 -17.66 -8.67
CA PHE A 173 -6.97 -18.55 -9.52
C PHE A 173 -5.60 -17.93 -9.73
N PHE A 174 -4.58 -18.53 -9.14
CA PHE A 174 -3.20 -18.11 -9.33
C PHE A 174 -2.60 -18.86 -10.52
N ASP A 175 -1.85 -18.13 -11.34
CA ASP A 175 -0.98 -18.74 -12.33
C ASP A 175 0.27 -19.25 -11.61
N TYR A 176 0.38 -20.57 -11.47
CA TYR A 176 1.51 -21.20 -10.79
C TYR A 176 2.76 -21.27 -11.68
N ASP A 177 2.63 -21.01 -12.99
CA ASP A 177 3.74 -20.98 -13.94
C ASP A 177 4.38 -19.58 -14.03
N GLU A 178 3.73 -18.57 -13.44
CA GLU A 178 4.27 -17.21 -13.38
C GLU A 178 5.50 -17.13 -12.46
N SER A 179 6.56 -16.49 -12.94
CA SER A 179 7.74 -16.23 -12.12
C SER A 179 7.42 -15.26 -10.97
N ALA A 180 7.93 -15.57 -9.76
CA ALA A 180 7.78 -14.72 -8.59
C ALA A 180 8.22 -13.26 -8.83
N LEU A 181 9.23 -13.06 -9.67
CA LEU A 181 9.74 -11.72 -10.01
C LEU A 181 8.68 -10.88 -10.75
N ILE A 182 8.05 -11.44 -11.78
CA ILE A 182 7.01 -10.76 -12.56
C ILE A 182 5.81 -10.43 -11.66
N PHE A 183 5.40 -11.39 -10.82
CA PHE A 183 4.35 -11.18 -9.83
C PHE A 183 4.61 -9.95 -8.95
N TYR A 184 5.80 -9.85 -8.32
CA TYR A 184 6.10 -8.70 -7.47
C TYR A 184 6.28 -7.40 -8.24
N LEU A 185 6.89 -7.43 -9.43
CA LEU A 185 7.05 -6.24 -10.27
C LEU A 185 5.70 -5.63 -10.65
N ARG A 186 4.69 -6.47 -10.92
CA ARG A 186 3.32 -6.00 -11.17
C ARG A 186 2.74 -5.22 -9.99
N TYR A 187 2.79 -5.78 -8.79
CA TYR A 187 2.30 -5.07 -7.59
C TYR A 187 3.09 -3.80 -7.31
N LEU A 188 4.41 -3.80 -7.54
CA LEU A 188 5.24 -2.61 -7.42
C LEU A 188 4.84 -1.54 -8.45
N ALA A 189 4.52 -1.94 -9.68
CA ALA A 189 4.06 -1.01 -10.72
C ALA A 189 2.73 -0.34 -10.34
N ILE A 190 1.78 -1.10 -9.78
CA ILE A 190 0.53 -0.56 -9.23
C ILE A 190 0.81 0.40 -8.08
N ILE A 191 1.71 0.05 -7.15
CA ILE A 191 2.09 0.94 -6.04
C ILE A 191 2.66 2.25 -6.57
N VAL A 192 3.55 2.20 -7.58
CA VAL A 192 4.15 3.39 -8.19
C VAL A 192 3.09 4.26 -8.87
N LEU A 193 2.14 3.67 -9.60
CA LEU A 193 1.03 4.38 -10.24
C LEU A 193 0.24 5.22 -9.22
N PHE A 194 -0.27 4.58 -8.17
CA PHE A 194 -1.09 5.27 -7.16
C PHE A 194 -0.27 6.26 -6.32
N SER A 195 1.01 5.97 -6.09
CA SER A 195 1.93 6.89 -5.41
C SER A 195 2.13 8.19 -6.21
N LEU A 196 2.40 8.07 -7.52
CA LEU A 196 2.57 9.22 -8.41
C LEU A 196 1.26 10.01 -8.59
N MET A 197 0.13 9.31 -8.74
CA MET A 197 -1.18 9.94 -8.83
C MET A 197 -1.47 10.76 -7.57
N THR A 198 -1.23 10.21 -6.39
CA THR A 198 -1.39 10.93 -5.10
C THR A 198 -0.54 12.18 -5.06
N ARG A 199 0.76 12.06 -5.43
CA ARG A 199 1.68 13.20 -5.47
C ARG A 199 1.17 14.30 -6.41
N PHE A 200 0.69 13.92 -7.60
CA PHE A 200 0.16 14.86 -8.58
C PHE A 200 -1.10 15.56 -8.05
N LEU A 201 -2.04 14.82 -7.46
CA LEU A 201 -3.26 15.36 -6.87
C LEU A 201 -2.97 16.33 -5.71
N LEU A 202 -2.06 15.97 -4.81
CA LEU A 202 -1.64 16.85 -3.71
C LEU A 202 -1.03 18.16 -4.24
N TRP A 203 -0.16 18.07 -5.23
CA TRP A 203 0.43 19.26 -5.85
C TRP A 203 -0.64 20.14 -6.51
N PHE A 204 -1.56 19.53 -7.27
CA PHE A 204 -2.59 20.25 -8.02
C PHE A 204 -3.64 20.90 -7.12
N PHE A 205 -4.12 20.21 -6.08
CA PHE A 205 -5.23 20.68 -5.25
C PHE A 205 -4.81 21.48 -4.02
N ILE A 206 -3.67 21.15 -3.41
CA ILE A 206 -3.22 21.78 -2.16
C ILE A 206 -2.15 22.82 -2.46
N PHE A 207 -0.99 22.38 -2.95
CA PHE A 207 0.17 23.27 -3.04
C PHE A 207 0.10 24.30 -4.17
N ARG A 208 -0.60 24.01 -5.28
CA ARG A 208 -0.83 24.98 -6.35
C ARG A 208 -1.76 26.11 -5.91
N LYS A 209 -2.78 25.79 -5.09
CA LYS A 209 -3.71 26.79 -4.55
C LYS A 209 -3.03 27.66 -3.50
N ASP A 210 -2.25 27.07 -2.59
CA ASP A 210 -1.51 27.84 -1.58
C ASP A 210 -0.52 28.83 -2.21
N LYS A 211 0.17 28.45 -3.30
CA LYS A 211 1.04 29.35 -4.07
C LYS A 211 0.30 30.47 -4.81
N ALA A 212 -0.96 30.27 -5.16
CA ALA A 212 -1.77 31.29 -5.82
C ALA A 212 -2.38 32.30 -4.83
N VAL A 213 -2.42 31.95 -3.53
CA VAL A 213 -3.07 32.76 -2.49
C VAL A 213 -2.06 33.56 -1.65
N SER A 214 -0.76 33.27 -1.69
CA SER A 214 0.27 34.12 -1.06
C SER A 214 0.62 35.33 -1.95
N PRO A 215 0.21 36.57 -1.60
CA PRO A 215 0.83 37.75 -2.19
C PRO A 215 2.25 37.88 -1.65
N GLN A 216 3.15 38.38 -2.48
CA GLN A 216 4.54 38.70 -2.14
C GLN A 216 4.63 39.68 -0.96
#